data_AF-G3MQ76-F1
#
_entry.id   AF-G3MQ76-F1
#
_cell.length_a   1.000
_cell.length_b   1.000
_cell.length_c   1.000
_cell.angle_alpha   90.00
_cell.angle_beta   90.00
_cell.angle_gamma   90.00
#
_symmetry.space_group_name_H-M   'P 1'
#
loop_
_entity.id
_entity.type
_entity.pdbx_description
1 polymer ?
#
loop_
_entity_poly.entity_id
_entity_poly.type
_entity_poly.pdbx_seq_one_letter_code
_entity_poly.pdbx_strand_id
1 'polypeptide(L)'
;MEGVLWKWTNYWNGWQPRWFILDKGILTYYKSQDEVNQGCKGSVKVSACEIVVHPTDNRRLDLVIPSEQHFYLRAPTPSERQQWLVALGSSKAATAAVTGGHTTQPTHRLGGHDPEGSLSVCSL
;
A
#
# COMPACT_ATOMS: atom_id res chain seq x y z
N MET A 1 -2.84 -4.58 -9.19
CA MET A 1 -4.19 -5.20 -9.23
C MET A 1 -5.13 -4.19 -9.87
N GLU A 2 -6.00 -4.63 -10.78
CA GLU A 2 -6.96 -3.74 -11.44
C GLU A 2 -8.32 -4.43 -11.58
N GLY A 3 -9.40 -3.65 -11.61
CA GLY A 3 -10.75 -4.19 -11.74
C GLY A 3 -11.85 -3.17 -11.45
N VAL A 4 -13.09 -3.57 -11.73
CA VAL A 4 -14.27 -2.72 -11.46
C VAL A 4 -14.69 -2.85 -10.00
N LEU A 5 -14.83 -1.71 -9.33
CA LEU A 5 -15.53 -1.62 -8.05
C LEU A 5 -16.70 -0.63 -8.19
N TRP A 6 -17.78 -0.94 -7.50
CA TRP A 6 -18.92 -0.04 -7.40
C TRP A 6 -18.60 1.00 -6.32
N LYS A 7 -18.50 2.26 -6.71
CA LYS A 7 -18.28 3.38 -5.79
C LYS A 7 -19.59 4.09 -5.53
N TRP A 8 -19.92 4.34 -4.27
CA TRP A 8 -21.01 5.27 -3.95
C TRP A 8 -20.61 6.69 -4.33
N THR A 9 -21.44 7.34 -5.15
CA THR A 9 -21.18 8.69 -5.66
C THR A 9 -22.00 9.73 -4.94
N ASN A 10 -23.33 9.61 -4.99
CA ASN A 10 -24.25 10.50 -4.29
C ASN A 10 -25.64 9.84 -4.15
N TYR A 11 -26.55 10.41 -3.36
CA TYR A 11 -27.92 9.87 -3.17
C TYR A 11 -28.68 9.69 -4.50
N TRP A 12 -28.48 10.62 -5.45
CA TRP A 12 -29.12 10.60 -6.77
C TRP A 12 -28.53 9.55 -7.72
N ASN A 13 -27.21 9.35 -7.70
CA ASN A 13 -26.50 8.48 -8.66
C ASN A 13 -26.20 7.08 -8.09
N GLY A 14 -26.28 6.93 -6.76
CA GLY A 14 -26.04 5.70 -6.03
C GLY A 14 -24.66 5.07 -6.29
N TRP A 15 -24.68 3.75 -6.44
CA TRP A 15 -23.52 2.92 -6.76
C TRP A 15 -23.21 2.98 -8.25
N GLN A 16 -22.00 3.43 -8.60
CA GLN A 16 -21.54 3.52 -9.98
C GLN A 16 -20.31 2.65 -10.18
N PRO A 17 -20.22 1.88 -11.27
CA PRO A 17 -19.02 1.12 -11.58
C PRO A 17 -17.90 2.10 -11.93
N ARG A 18 -16.73 1.88 -11.32
CA ARG A 18 -15.50 2.63 -11.59
C ARG A 18 -14.36 1.64 -11.70
N TRP A 19 -13.43 1.93 -12.62
CA TRP A 19 -12.25 1.12 -12.79
C TRP A 19 -11.19 1.56 -11.77
N PHE A 20 -10.75 0.64 -10.93
CA PHE A 20 -9.72 0.89 -9.93
C PHE A 20 -8.45 0.16 -10.33
N ILE A 21 -7.31 0.81 -10.11
CA ILE A 21 -5.98 0.29 -10.32
C ILE A 21 -5.16 0.54 -9.06
N LEU A 22 -4.69 -0.53 -8.46
CA LEU A 22 -3.73 -0.51 -7.37
C LEU A 22 -2.33 -0.78 -7.93
N ASP A 23 -1.50 0.26 -7.90
CA ASP A 23 -0.09 0.22 -8.30
C ASP A 23 0.79 0.78 -7.18
N LYS A 24 1.82 0.03 -6.77
CA LYS A 24 2.84 0.46 -5.79
C LYS A 24 2.27 1.11 -4.51
N GLY A 25 1.15 0.61 -4.00
CA GLY A 25 0.48 1.16 -2.81
C GLY A 25 -0.28 2.46 -3.02
N ILE A 26 -0.52 2.83 -4.27
CA ILE A 26 -1.40 3.93 -4.68
C ILE A 26 -2.60 3.31 -5.41
N LEU A 27 -3.78 3.55 -4.87
CA LEU A 27 -5.04 3.17 -5.50
C LEU A 27 -5.56 4.35 -6.31
N THR A 28 -5.57 4.20 -7.62
CA THR A 28 -6.07 5.20 -8.58
C THR A 28 -7.37 4.71 -9.19
N TYR A 29 -8.32 5.62 -9.44
CA TYR A 29 -9.57 5.26 -10.10
C TYR A 29 -9.89 6.11 -11.32
N TYR A 30 -10.60 5.48 -12.25
CA TYR A 30 -10.97 5.99 -13.55
C TYR A 30 -12.47 5.78 -13.77
N LYS A 31 -13.04 6.52 -14.72
CA LYS A 31 -14.45 6.38 -15.06
C LYS A 31 -14.73 5.01 -15.70
N SER A 32 -13.83 4.57 -16.59
CA SER A 32 -13.89 3.30 -17.32
C SER A 32 -12.45 2.82 -17.63
N GLN A 33 -12.28 1.54 -17.98
CA GLN A 33 -10.98 0.97 -18.36
C GLN A 33 -10.39 1.67 -19.61
N ASP A 34 -11.24 2.05 -20.57
CA ASP A 34 -10.86 2.74 -21.79
C ASP A 34 -10.39 4.20 -21.53
N GLU A 35 -10.97 4.82 -20.49
CA GLU A 35 -10.68 6.21 -20.11
C GLU A 35 -9.41 6.34 -19.24
N VAL A 36 -8.61 5.28 -19.08
CA VAL A 36 -7.34 5.34 -18.34
C VAL A 36 -6.37 6.35 -18.97
N ASN A 37 -6.39 6.49 -20.30
CA ASN A 37 -5.59 7.47 -21.04
C ASN A 37 -6.16 8.90 -20.99
N GLN A 38 -7.41 9.09 -20.56
CA GLN A 38 -8.06 10.41 -20.50
C GLN A 38 -7.78 11.16 -19.20
N GLY A 39 -7.07 10.54 -18.26
CA GLY A 39 -6.68 11.14 -16.99
C GLY A 39 -7.40 10.51 -15.79
N CYS A 40 -6.66 10.37 -14.69
CA CYS A 40 -7.17 9.82 -13.45
C CYS A 40 -8.21 10.75 -12.81
N LYS A 41 -9.26 10.17 -12.21
CA LYS A 41 -10.28 10.94 -11.49
C LYS A 41 -9.90 11.18 -10.03
N GLY A 42 -9.00 10.36 -9.50
CA GLY A 42 -8.42 10.51 -8.18
C GLY A 42 -7.47 9.37 -7.88
N SER A 43 -6.52 9.62 -6.98
CA SER A 43 -5.58 8.63 -6.46
C SER A 43 -5.45 8.79 -4.96
N VAL A 44 -5.30 7.68 -4.26
CA VAL A 44 -5.13 7.64 -2.80
C VAL A 44 -4.01 6.69 -2.43
N LYS A 45 -3.18 7.08 -1.46
CA LYS A 45 -2.16 6.20 -0.89
C LYS A 45 -2.81 5.21 0.07
N VAL A 46 -2.66 3.92 -0.20
CA VAL A 46 -3.23 2.86 0.64
C VAL A 46 -2.60 2.85 2.04
N SER A 47 -1.35 3.31 2.17
CA SER A 47 -0.69 3.49 3.47
C SER A 47 -1.42 4.46 4.40
N ALA A 48 -2.02 5.50 3.81
CA ALA A 48 -2.70 6.55 4.54
C ALA A 48 -4.19 6.25 4.79
N CYS A 49 -4.74 5.20 4.15
CA CYS A 49 -6.14 4.82 4.34
C CYS A 49 -6.29 3.62 5.29
N GLU A 50 -7.45 3.56 5.91
CA GLU A 50 -7.94 2.43 6.70
C GLU A 50 -8.92 1.61 5.87
N ILE A 51 -8.70 0.30 5.84
CA ILE A 51 -9.52 -0.65 5.08
C ILE A 51 -10.56 -1.22 6.05
N VAL A 52 -11.81 -0.85 5.86
CA VAL A 52 -12.93 -1.27 6.70
C VAL A 52 -13.72 -2.36 5.97
N VAL A 53 -13.89 -3.50 6.63
CA VAL A 53 -14.55 -4.68 6.08
C VAL A 53 -15.92 -4.82 6.71
N HIS A 54 -16.98 -4.81 5.91
CA HIS A 54 -18.33 -4.98 6.45
C HIS A 54 -18.53 -6.42 6.97
N PRO A 55 -18.99 -6.62 8.22
CA PRO A 55 -19.07 -7.95 8.83
C PRO A 55 -20.16 -8.84 8.23
N THR A 56 -21.25 -8.23 7.75
CA THR A 56 -22.43 -8.95 7.22
C THR A 56 -22.50 -8.99 5.70
N ASP A 57 -21.83 -8.06 5.02
CA ASP A 57 -21.93 -7.93 3.57
C ASP A 57 -20.61 -8.38 2.96
N ASN A 58 -20.64 -9.57 2.34
CA ASN A 58 -19.45 -10.20 1.78
C ASN A 58 -18.98 -9.58 0.46
N ARG A 59 -19.58 -8.47 0.01
CA ARG A 59 -19.17 -7.72 -1.19
C ARG A 59 -18.73 -6.30 -0.85
N ARG A 60 -19.08 -5.78 0.32
CA ARG A 60 -18.79 -4.41 0.75
C ARG A 60 -17.43 -4.28 1.42
N LEU A 61 -16.70 -3.25 1.02
CA LEU A 61 -15.45 -2.82 1.61
C LEU A 61 -15.39 -1.29 1.55
N ASP A 62 -14.98 -0.65 2.62
CA ASP A 62 -14.92 0.81 2.69
C ASP A 62 -13.46 1.24 2.91
N LEU A 63 -13.04 2.32 2.25
CA LEU A 63 -11.71 2.91 2.44
C LEU A 63 -11.87 4.28 3.09
N VAL A 64 -11.33 4.42 4.29
CA VAL A 64 -11.42 5.64 5.09
C VAL A 64 -10.06 6.31 5.10
N ILE A 65 -9.95 7.51 4.54
CA ILE A 65 -8.75 8.33 4.64
C ILE A 65 -9.01 9.36 5.75
N PRO A 66 -8.33 9.24 6.90
CA PRO A 66 -8.53 10.15 8.01
C PRO A 66 -8.25 11.57 7.54
N SER A 67 -9.17 12.49 7.85
CA SER A 67 -9.10 13.92 7.53
C SER A 67 -9.29 14.30 6.05
N GLU A 68 -9.56 13.35 5.14
CA GLU A 68 -9.62 13.65 3.71
C GLU A 68 -10.91 13.14 3.05
N GLN A 69 -11.11 11.82 2.98
CA GLN A 69 -12.20 11.25 2.19
C GLN A 69 -12.62 9.86 2.66
N HIS A 70 -13.90 9.53 2.46
CA HIS A 70 -14.42 8.18 2.67
C HIS A 70 -14.93 7.61 1.33
N PHE A 71 -14.38 6.48 0.92
CA PHE A 71 -14.85 5.72 -0.22
C PHE A 71 -15.66 4.50 0.22
N TYR A 72 -16.95 4.55 -0.06
CA TYR A 72 -17.80 3.36 0.03
C TYR A 72 -17.67 2.55 -1.25
N LEU A 73 -17.14 1.33 -1.14
CA LEU A 73 -16.88 0.46 -2.28
C LEU A 73 -17.62 -0.87 -2.14
N ARG A 74 -18.00 -1.44 -3.27
CA ARG A 74 -18.59 -2.78 -3.34
C ARG A 74 -17.99 -3.54 -4.51
N ALA A 75 -17.48 -4.72 -4.23
CA ALA A 75 -17.01 -5.64 -5.26
C ALA A 75 -18.20 -6.31 -5.95
N PRO A 76 -18.07 -6.67 -7.24
CA PRO A 76 -19.10 -7.43 -7.96
C PRO A 76 -19.30 -8.84 -7.36
N THR A 77 -18.22 -9.51 -6.94
CA THR A 77 -18.26 -10.83 -6.32
C THR A 77 -17.51 -10.86 -4.97
N PRO A 78 -17.86 -11.79 -4.05
CA PRO A 78 -17.14 -11.94 -2.78
C PRO A 78 -15.68 -12.37 -2.98
N SER A 79 -15.41 -13.15 -4.03
CA SER A 79 -14.04 -13.53 -4.40
C SER A 79 -13.21 -12.31 -4.79
N GLU A 80 -13.76 -11.42 -5.63
CA GLU A 80 -13.07 -10.18 -5.99
C GLU A 80 -12.87 -9.26 -4.81
N ARG A 81 -13.86 -9.15 -3.89
CA ARG A 81 -13.67 -8.43 -2.62
C ARG A 81 -12.44 -8.97 -1.89
N GLN A 82 -12.33 -10.28 -1.75
CA GLN A 82 -11.22 -10.90 -1.03
C GLN A 82 -9.88 -10.58 -1.71
N GLN A 83 -9.82 -10.64 -3.05
CA GLN A 83 -8.62 -10.26 -3.80
C GLN A 83 -8.25 -8.79 -3.54
N TRP A 84 -9.23 -7.88 -3.53
CA TRP A 84 -9.01 -6.47 -3.23
C TRP A 84 -8.49 -6.26 -1.81
N LEU A 85 -9.09 -6.91 -0.81
CA LEU A 85 -8.64 -6.82 0.58
C LEU A 85 -7.19 -7.30 0.74
N VAL A 86 -6.85 -8.43 0.12
CA VAL A 86 -5.49 -8.98 0.14
C VAL A 86 -4.51 -8.03 -0.53
N ALA A 87 -4.83 -7.52 -1.73
CA ALA A 87 -3.93 -6.63 -2.46
C ALA A 87 -3.73 -5.29 -1.75
N LEU A 88 -4.80 -4.69 -1.21
CA LEU A 88 -4.74 -3.45 -0.44
C LEU A 88 -3.96 -3.64 0.86
N GLY A 89 -4.25 -4.70 1.62
CA GLY A 89 -3.54 -5.03 2.85
C GLY A 89 -2.05 -5.30 2.61
N SER A 90 -1.72 -6.07 1.57
CA SER A 90 -0.33 -6.36 1.19
C SER A 90 0.41 -5.10 0.78
N SER A 91 -0.23 -4.22 0.00
CA SER A 91 0.36 -2.95 -0.41
C SER A 91 0.58 -2.01 0.77
N LYS A 92 -0.35 -1.96 1.73
CA LYS A 92 -0.23 -1.18 2.97
C LYS A 92 0.93 -1.68 3.84
N ALA A 93 1.12 -3.00 3.94
CA ALA A 93 2.23 -3.58 4.68
C ALA A 93 3.58 -3.32 4.01
N ALA A 94 3.64 -3.42 2.67
CA ALA A 94 4.87 -3.19 1.90
C ALA A 94 5.38 -1.74 2.00
N THR A 95 4.49 -0.75 2.01
CA THR A 95 4.87 0.66 2.12
C THR A 95 5.30 1.04 3.54
N ALA A 96 4.73 0.42 4.57
CA ALA A 96 5.16 0.60 5.95
C ALA A 96 6.61 0.13 6.18
N ALA A 97 7.02 -0.96 5.50
CA ALA A 97 8.38 -1.48 5.60
C ALA A 97 9.45 -0.55 4.99
N VAL A 98 9.09 0.34 4.05
CA VAL A 98 10.05 1.20 3.33
C VAL A 98 10.37 2.51 4.06
N THR A 99 9.52 2.96 4.99
CA THR A 99 9.69 4.26 5.68
C THR A 99 10.58 4.16 6.92
N GLY A 100 11.20 2.99 7.17
CA GLY A 100 12.19 2.77 8.23
C GLY A 100 13.66 2.93 7.81
N GLY A 101 13.96 3.38 6.58
CA GLY A 101 15.31 3.30 5.99
C GLY A 101 15.93 4.61 5.52
N HIS A 102 16.15 5.58 6.42
CA HIS A 102 17.17 6.63 6.26
C HIS A 102 17.82 6.80 7.64
N THR A 103 18.99 6.24 7.92
CA THR A 103 20.35 6.84 7.87
C THR A 103 21.19 5.84 8.72
N THR A 104 22.35 5.31 8.36
CA THR A 104 23.61 5.94 7.93
C THR A 104 24.57 4.87 7.42
N GLN A 105 25.34 5.15 6.37
CA GLN A 105 26.66 4.52 6.16
C GLN A 105 27.61 4.93 7.31
N PRO A 106 28.63 4.13 7.63
CA PRO A 106 29.97 4.58 7.24
C PRO A 106 30.93 3.47 6.77
N THR A 107 31.65 3.83 5.72
CA THR A 107 33.07 3.62 5.44
C THR A 107 33.64 2.20 5.34
N HIS A 108 33.99 1.88 4.10
CA HIS A 108 35.09 1.00 3.74
C HIS A 108 36.41 1.48 4.38
N ARG A 109 37.09 0.62 5.16
CA ARG A 109 38.55 0.55 5.22
C ARG A 109 38.99 -0.90 5.29
N LEU A 110 39.57 -1.35 4.19
CA LEU A 110 40.44 -2.51 4.10
C LEU A 110 41.73 -2.22 4.88
N GLY A 111 42.23 -3.19 5.66
CA GLY A 111 43.55 -3.13 6.28
C GLY A 111 43.75 -4.28 7.28
N GLY A 112 44.45 -5.32 6.85
CA GLY A 112 44.77 -6.52 7.64
C GLY A 112 45.99 -6.38 8.56
N HIS A 113 46.51 -7.55 8.96
CA HIS A 113 47.60 -7.87 9.92
C HIS A 113 47.18 -7.77 11.40
N ASP A 114 47.40 -8.75 12.30
CA ASP A 114 47.94 -10.12 12.34
C ASP A 114 47.44 -10.72 13.68
N PRO A 115 47.38 -12.05 13.87
CA PRO A 115 47.39 -12.64 15.21
C PRO A 115 48.84 -12.69 15.70
N GLU A 116 49.11 -12.52 17.00
CA GLU A 116 50.16 -13.21 17.78
C GLU A 116 50.18 -12.59 19.19
N GLY A 117 49.68 -13.35 20.16
CA GLY A 117 49.97 -13.12 21.56
C GLY A 117 50.90 -14.23 22.04
N SER A 118 52.12 -13.89 22.46
CA SER A 118 52.80 -14.57 23.56
C SER A 118 54.16 -13.94 23.88
N LEU A 119 54.41 -13.79 25.19
CA LEU A 119 55.71 -13.80 25.89
C LEU A 119 56.52 -12.48 25.82
N SER A 120 56.65 -11.78 26.96
CA SER A 120 57.82 -11.87 27.89
C SER A 120 58.84 -10.77 27.50
N VAL A 121 59.43 -9.89 28.33
CA VAL A 121 59.71 -9.79 29.77
C VAL A 121 60.30 -8.38 30.06
N CYS A 122 60.19 -7.95 31.33
CA CYS A 122 61.13 -7.15 32.16
C CYS A 122 61.69 -5.81 31.62
N SER A 123 61.36 -4.65 32.22
CA SER A 123 61.84 -4.07 33.50
C SER A 123 63.18 -3.29 33.41
N LEU A 124 63.07 -2.06 33.92
CA LEU A 124 64.05 -1.01 34.32
C LEU A 124 64.67 -0.14 33.21
#